data_AF-A0A0C9SM21-F1
#
_entry.id   AF-A0A0C9SM21-F1
#
_cell.length_a   1.000
_cell.length_b   1.000
_cell.length_c   1.000
_cell.angle_alpha   90.00
_cell.angle_beta   90.00
_cell.angle_gamma   90.00
#
_symmetry.space_group_name_H-M   'P 1'
#
loop_
_entity.id
_entity.type
_entity.pdbx_description
1 polymer ?
#
loop_
_entity_poly.entity_id
_entity_poly.type
_entity_poly.pdbx_seq_one_letter_code
_entity_poly.pdbx_strand_id
1 'polypeptide(L)'
;WMERNEKAHGIIQDSISDALLLKTESHTTAQDLFDALLSIHQASNLASAFYIFQQLFSSAWSGTSAVSEHIASLRTLEARLAGMK
;
A
#
# COMPACT_ATOMS: atom_id res chain seq x y z
N TRP A 1 16.12 15.61 -9.39
CA TRP A 1 14.82 16.23 -9.71
C TRP A 1 14.96 17.39 -10.70
N MET A 2 15.67 18.47 -10.37
CA MET A 2 15.73 19.69 -11.23
C MET A 2 16.35 19.51 -12.63
N GLU A 3 17.53 18.88 -12.77
CA GLU A 3 18.23 18.82 -14.07
C GLU A 3 17.59 17.88 -15.11
N ARG A 4 16.78 16.93 -14.67
CA ARG A 4 16.15 15.90 -15.52
C ARG A 4 14.66 15.78 -15.25
N ASN A 5 14.01 16.89 -14.87
CA ASN A 5 12.62 16.89 -14.44
C ASN A 5 11.70 16.25 -15.47
N GLU A 6 11.74 16.70 -16.73
CA GLU A 6 10.89 16.18 -17.81
C GLU A 6 11.12 14.69 -18.06
N LYS A 7 12.38 14.26 -18.12
CA LYS A 7 12.72 12.84 -18.33
C LYS A 7 12.25 11.97 -17.15
N ALA A 8 12.45 12.43 -15.92
CA ALA A 8 12.00 11.71 -14.74
C ALA A 8 10.47 11.64 -14.66
N HIS A 9 9.79 12.74 -15.00
CA HIS A 9 8.33 12.81 -15.03
C HIS A 9 7.74 11.81 -16.03
N GLY A 10 8.25 11.79 -17.26
CA GLY A 10 7.83 10.82 -18.29
C GLY A 10 8.07 9.36 -17.89
N ILE A 11 9.24 9.04 -17.33
CA ILE A 11 9.53 7.68 -16.84
C ILE A 11 8.54 7.25 -15.75
N ILE A 12 8.20 8.14 -14.81
CA ILE A 12 7.23 7.83 -13.75
C ILE A 12 5.85 7.60 -14.36
N GLN A 13 5.40 8.46 -15.27
CA GLN A 13 4.11 8.31 -15.94
C GLN A 13 4.01 6.99 -16.72
N ASP A 14 5.04 6.63 -17.47
CA ASP A 14 5.10 5.37 -18.23
C ASP A 14 5.11 4.12 -17.33
N SER A 15 5.46 4.28 -16.05
CA SER A 15 5.62 3.18 -15.09
C SER A 15 4.42 2.98 -14.15
N ILE A 16 3.39 3.84 -14.22
CA ILE A 16 2.20 3.76 -13.38
C ILE A 16 0.95 3.44 -14.21
N SER A 17 -0.11 2.98 -13.55
CA SER A 17 -1.38 2.71 -14.23
C SER A 17 -2.13 3.98 -14.59
N ASP A 18 -2.97 3.92 -15.62
CA ASP A 18 -3.83 5.03 -16.06
C ASP A 18 -4.68 5.62 -14.91
N ALA A 19 -5.13 4.78 -13.98
CA ALA A 19 -5.90 5.21 -12.82
C ALA A 19 -5.08 6.05 -11.84
N LEU A 20 -3.78 5.75 -11.66
CA LEU A 20 -2.88 6.57 -10.86
C LEU A 20 -2.51 7.85 -11.61
N LEU A 21 -2.29 7.74 -12.92
CA LEU A 21 -1.98 8.88 -13.79
C LEU A 21 -3.08 9.95 -13.77
N LEU A 22 -4.35 9.54 -13.80
CA LEU A 22 -5.50 10.45 -13.64
C LEU A 22 -5.54 11.13 -12.27
N LYS A 23 -5.12 10.45 -11.20
CA LYS A 23 -5.10 11.02 -9.84
C LYS A 23 -3.96 12.00 -9.63
N THR A 24 -2.90 11.91 -10.44
CA THR A 24 -1.69 12.72 -10.29
C THR A 24 -1.49 13.70 -11.45
N GLU A 25 -2.48 13.86 -12.32
CA GLU A 25 -2.44 14.72 -13.51
C GLU A 25 -2.04 16.17 -13.19
N SER A 26 -2.48 16.71 -12.04
CA SER A 26 -2.17 18.08 -11.62
C SER A 26 -0.71 18.30 -11.21
N HIS A 27 0.10 17.25 -11.07
CA HIS A 27 1.49 17.35 -10.61
C HIS A 27 2.46 17.47 -11.79
N THR A 28 2.95 18.68 -12.03
CA THR A 28 3.76 19.03 -13.20
C THR A 28 5.27 18.81 -13.00
N THR A 29 5.74 18.74 -11.75
CA THR A 29 7.12 18.37 -11.45
C THR A 29 7.23 16.88 -11.14
N ALA A 30 8.35 16.27 -11.51
CA ALA A 30 8.59 14.86 -11.25
C ALA A 30 8.66 14.57 -9.75
N GLN A 31 9.12 15.55 -8.95
CA GLN A 31 9.16 15.43 -7.50
C GLN A 31 7.75 15.46 -6.90
N ASP A 32 6.92 16.43 -7.28
CA ASP A 32 5.53 16.51 -6.79
C ASP A 32 4.73 15.27 -7.18
N LEU A 33 4.94 14.76 -8.40
CA LEU A 33 4.34 13.52 -8.88
C LEU A 33 4.74 12.33 -8.00
N PHE A 34 6.03 12.20 -7.68
CA PHE A 34 6.52 11.14 -6.82
C PHE A 34 5.97 11.25 -5.39
N ASP A 35 5.96 12.45 -4.81
CA ASP A 35 5.45 12.70 -3.47
C ASP A 35 3.94 12.43 -3.39
N ALA A 36 3.18 12.75 -4.43
CA ALA A 36 1.76 12.42 -4.54
C ALA A 36 1.53 10.90 -4.60
N LEU A 37 2.31 10.17 -5.41
CA LEU A 37 2.24 8.71 -5.48
C LEU A 37 2.61 8.07 -4.12
N LEU A 38 3.62 8.60 -3.44
CA LEU A 38 4.01 8.17 -2.11
C LEU A 38 2.86 8.40 -1.11
N SER A 39 2.20 9.56 -1.16
CA SER A 39 1.05 9.86 -0.31
C SER A 39 -0.12 8.90 -0.56
N ILE A 40 -0.43 8.60 -1.82
CA ILE A 40 -1.46 7.61 -2.20
C ILE A 40 -1.12 6.23 -1.64
N HIS A 41 0.15 5.81 -1.76
CA HIS A 41 0.61 4.54 -1.21
C HIS A 41 0.47 4.50 0.32
N GLN A 42 0.93 5.54 1.02
CA GLN A 42 0.87 5.61 2.47
C GLN A 42 -0.58 5.60 2.99
N ALA A 43 -1.49 6.33 2.34
CA ALA A 43 -2.91 6.31 2.68
C ALA A 43 -3.52 4.92 2.46
N SER A 44 -3.16 4.25 1.36
CA SER A 44 -3.62 2.89 1.07
C SER A 44 -3.08 1.86 2.07
N ASN A 45 -1.81 2.01 2.49
CA ASN A 45 -1.22 1.19 3.53
C ASN A 45 -1.91 1.44 4.88
N LEU A 46 -2.20 2.68 5.25
CA LEU A 46 -2.90 2.97 6.50
C LEU A 46 -4.29 2.33 6.54
N ALA A 47 -5.07 2.45 5.47
CA ALA A 47 -6.38 1.82 5.36
C ALA A 47 -6.29 0.29 5.42
N SER A 48 -5.30 -0.30 4.74
CA SER A 48 -5.06 -1.74 4.76
C SER A 48 -4.62 -2.23 6.15
N ALA A 49 -3.79 -1.47 6.86
CA ALA A 49 -3.31 -1.80 8.19
C ALA A 49 -4.46 -1.76 9.19
N PHE A 50 -5.32 -0.74 9.10
CA PHE A 50 -6.54 -0.65 9.90
C PHE A 50 -7.43 -1.89 9.72
N TYR A 51 -7.65 -2.32 8.48
CA TYR A 51 -8.46 -3.51 8.22
C TYR A 51 -7.80 -4.81 8.73
N ILE A 52 -6.47 -4.96 8.61
CA ILE A 52 -5.73 -6.09 9.17
C ILE A 52 -5.83 -6.11 10.70
N PHE A 53 -5.73 -4.96 11.37
CA PHE A 53 -5.98 -4.87 12.81
C PHE A 53 -7.40 -5.32 13.16
N GLN A 54 -8.40 -4.85 12.42
CA GLN A 54 -9.78 -5.28 12.64
C GLN A 54 -9.94 -6.80 12.48
N GLN A 55 -9.31 -7.40 11.47
CA GLN A 55 -9.31 -8.85 11.28
C GLN A 55 -8.65 -9.59 12.44
N LEU A 56 -7.49 -9.12 12.92
CA LEU A 56 -6.81 -9.68 14.09
C LEU A 56 -7.71 -9.65 15.33
N PHE A 57 -8.28 -8.49 15.67
CA PHE A 57 -9.15 -8.35 16.84
C PHE A 57 -10.45 -9.14 16.75
N SER A 58 -10.95 -9.36 15.53
CA SER A 58 -12.18 -10.13 15.31
C SER A 58 -11.93 -11.64 15.15
N SER A 59 -10.66 -12.08 15.13
CA SER A 59 -10.30 -13.48 14.92
C SER A 59 -10.41 -14.30 16.21
N ALA A 60 -11.63 -14.70 16.55
CA ALA A 60 -11.86 -15.70 17.59
C ALA A 60 -11.70 -17.11 17.01
N TRP A 61 -11.03 -18.01 17.74
CA TRP A 61 -10.97 -19.41 17.35
C TRP A 61 -12.35 -20.06 17.52
N SER A 62 -12.85 -20.69 16.46
CA SER A 62 -14.18 -21.32 16.45
C SER A 62 -14.24 -22.66 17.21
N GLY A 63 -13.09 -23.24 17.56
CA GLY A 63 -12.99 -24.59 18.14
C GLY A 63 -13.21 -25.72 17.13
N THR A 64 -13.62 -25.42 15.89
CA THR A 64 -13.91 -26.42 14.84
C THR A 64 -12.71 -26.73 13.96
N SER A 65 -11.76 -25.80 13.83
CA SER A 65 -10.50 -25.99 13.11
C SER A 65 -9.36 -26.39 14.05
N ALA A 66 -8.28 -26.95 13.52
CA ALA A 66 -7.10 -27.23 14.34
C ALA A 66 -6.52 -25.91 14.89
N VAL A 67 -6.03 -25.94 16.13
CA VAL A 67 -5.39 -24.76 16.77
C VAL A 67 -4.21 -24.26 15.92
N SER A 68 -3.46 -25.17 15.29
CA SER A 68 -2.35 -24.83 14.39
C SER A 68 -2.78 -24.00 13.18
N GLU A 69 -3.96 -24.28 12.60
CA GLU A 69 -4.50 -23.53 11.46
C GLU A 69 -4.89 -22.11 11.88
N HIS A 70 -5.49 -21.97 13.07
CA HIS A 70 -5.82 -20.66 13.63
C HIS A 70 -4.55 -19.83 13.90
N ILE A 71 -3.52 -20.44 14.50
CA ILE A 71 -2.21 -19.79 14.72
C ILE A 71 -1.57 -19.39 13.38
N ALA A 72 -1.59 -20.26 12.37
CA ALA A 72 -1.04 -19.96 11.06
C ALA A 72 -1.75 -18.77 10.39
N SER A 73 -3.08 -18.66 10.54
CA SER A 73 -3.85 -17.51 10.07
C SER A 73 -3.41 -16.20 10.75
N LEU A 74 -3.26 -16.20 12.08
CA LEU A 74 -2.76 -15.05 12.84
C LEU A 74 -1.36 -14.64 12.37
N ARG A 75 -0.43 -15.61 12.22
CA ARG A 75 0.92 -15.35 11.71
C ARG A 75 0.93 -14.75 10.30
N THR A 76 -0.01 -15.15 9.46
CA THR A 76 -0.15 -14.58 8.11
C THR A 76 -0.57 -13.12 8.17
N LEU A 77 -1.49 -12.75 9.07
CA LEU A 77 -1.89 -11.36 9.28
C LEU A 77 -0.76 -10.51 9.88
N GLU A 78 -0.01 -11.05 10.85
CA GLU A 78 1.17 -10.40 11.42
C GLU A 78 2.25 -10.16 10.35
N ALA A 79 2.54 -11.16 9.52
CA ALA A 79 3.53 -11.06 8.45
C ALA A 79 3.13 -10.01 7.41
N ARG A 80 1.84 -9.96 7.05
CA ARG A 80 1.30 -8.92 6.17
C ARG A 80 1.53 -7.53 6.74
N LEU A 81 1.24 -7.32 8.03
CA LEU A 81 1.45 -6.03 8.70
C LEU A 81 2.94 -5.63 8.72
N ALA A 82 3.83 -6.57 9.01
CA ALA A 82 5.27 -6.33 9.02
C ALA A 82 5.83 -5.92 7.65
N GLY A 83 5.20 -6.35 6.56
CA GLY A 83 5.57 -6.03 5.18
C GLY A 83 5.08 -4.68 4.65
N MET A 84 4.31 -3.90 5.43
CA MET A 84 3.70 -2.64 4.96
C MET A 84 4.59 -1.40 5.12
N LYS A 85 5.90 -1.60 5.31
CA LYS A 85 6.91 -0.53 5.41
C LYS A 85 7.12 0.20 4.09
#